data_AF-A0A7I7MEC5-F1
#
_entry.id   AF-A0A7I7MEC5-F1
#
_cell.length_a   1.000
_cell.length_b   1.000
_cell.length_c   1.000
_cell.angle_alpha   90.00
_cell.angle_beta   90.00
_cell.angle_gamma   90.00
#
_symmetry.space_group_name_H-M   'P 1'
#
loop_
_entity.id
_entity.type
_entity.pdbx_description
1 polymer ?
#
loop_
_entity_poly.entity_id
_entity_poly.type
_entity_poly.pdbx_seq_one_letter_code
_entity_poly.pdbx_strand_id
1 'polypeptide(L)' 'MFALYSGSLAEPGDPNPYAGGESLVLPKLWFAGYRRMLRVRIETGPAMQRYRAASRLN' A
#
# COMPACT_ATOMS: atom_id res chain seq x y z
N MET A 1 -17.35 -2.77 -2.15
CA MET A 1 -16.21 -2.06 -1.51
C MET A 1 -15.09 -1.87 -2.54
N PHE A 2 -15.34 -1.07 -3.58
CA PHE A 2 -14.44 -1.00 -4.76
C PHE A 2 -13.19 -0.13 -4.51
N ALA A 3 -13.33 1.01 -3.83
CA ALA A 3 -12.19 1.93 -3.58
C ALA A 3 -11.06 1.30 -2.77
N LEU A 4 -11.37 0.56 -1.70
CA LEU A 4 -10.34 -0.14 -0.90
C LEU A 4 -9.57 -1.16 -1.74
N TYR A 5 -10.31 -1.96 -2.51
CA TYR A 5 -9.74 -2.99 -3.36
C TYR A 5 -8.87 -2.39 -4.48
N SER A 6 -9.36 -1.38 -5.18
CA SER A 6 -8.59 -0.71 -6.24
C SER A 6 -7.32 -0.05 -5.71
N GLY A 7 -7.33 0.49 -4.49
CA GLY A 7 -6.12 0.96 -3.83
C GLY A 7 -5.09 -0.14 -3.58
N SER A 8 -5.54 -1.36 -3.24
CA SER A 8 -4.63 -2.50 -3.03
C SER A 8 -3.99 -3.05 -4.32
N LEU A 9 -4.54 -2.69 -5.49
CA LEU A 9 -4.06 -3.07 -6.81
C LEU A 9 -3.23 -1.98 -7.51
N ALA A 10 -3.12 -0.79 -6.92
CA ALA A 10 -2.41 0.33 -7.51
C ALA A 10 -0.88 0.12 -7.52
N GLU A 11 -0.19 0.92 -8.34
CA GLU A 11 1.26 0.97 -8.46
C GLU A 11 1.88 2.15 -7.70
N PRO A 12 3.15 2.09 -7.25
CA PRO A 12 3.75 3.17 -6.48
C PRO A 12 3.84 4.43 -7.35
N GLY A 13 3.28 5.52 -6.83
CA GLY A 13 3.19 6.79 -7.55
C GLY A 13 1.85 7.01 -8.24
N ASP A 14 0.96 6.01 -8.28
CA ASP A 14 -0.38 6.20 -8.84
C ASP A 14 -1.16 7.27 -8.06
N PRO A 15 -1.85 8.19 -8.76
CA PRO A 15 -2.71 9.16 -8.12
C PRO A 15 -3.97 8.48 -7.58
N ASN A 16 -4.51 9.02 -6.49
CA ASN A 16 -5.78 8.55 -5.95
C ASN A 16 -6.94 8.98 -6.89
N PRO A 17 -7.65 8.05 -7.55
CA PRO A 17 -8.66 8.38 -8.56
C PRO A 17 -9.92 9.00 -7.95
N TYR A 18 -10.08 8.95 -6.63
CA TYR A 18 -11.21 9.55 -5.92
C TYR A 18 -10.89 10.94 -5.36
N ALA A 19 -9.65 11.43 -5.51
CA ALA A 19 -9.26 12.75 -5.03
C ALA A 19 -10.11 13.85 -5.69
N GLY A 20 -10.58 14.81 -4.88
CA GLY A 20 -11.36 15.96 -5.37
C GLY A 20 -12.85 15.70 -5.63
N GLY A 21 -13.35 14.48 -5.40
CA GLY A 21 -14.79 14.19 -5.44
C GLY A 21 -15.54 14.63 -4.18
N GLU A 22 -16.88 14.62 -4.24
CA GLU A 22 -17.75 15.01 -3.11
C GLU A 22 -17.61 14.09 -1.88
N SER A 23 -17.25 12.82 -2.09
CA SER A 23 -17.10 11.86 -1.01
C SER A 23 -15.72 11.96 -0.34
N LEU A 24 -15.71 12.25 0.96
CA LEU A 24 -14.50 12.17 1.79
C LEU A 24 -14.07 10.73 2.17
N VAL A 25 -14.95 9.74 1.98
CA VAL A 25 -14.70 8.35 2.40
C VAL A 25 -13.94 7.55 1.35
N LEU A 26 -14.32 7.68 0.07
CA LEU A 26 -13.68 6.95 -1.03
C LEU A 26 -12.16 7.19 -1.13
N PRO A 27 -11.64 8.44 -1.04
CA PRO A 27 -10.19 8.67 -1.04
C PRO A 27 -9.48 7.97 0.12
N LYS A 28 -10.09 7.96 1.33
CA LYS A 28 -9.52 7.32 2.52
C LYS A 28 -9.49 5.80 2.39
N LEU A 29 -10.55 5.21 1.85
CA LEU A 29 -10.61 3.76 1.59
C LEU A 29 -9.55 3.34 0.58
N TRP A 30 -9.43 4.07 -0.53
CA TRP A 30 -8.39 3.80 -1.52
C TRP A 30 -7.00 3.93 -0.91
N PHE A 31 -6.74 4.98 -0.14
CA PHE A 31 -5.44 5.18 0.50
C PHE A 31 -5.10 4.07 1.52
N ALA A 32 -6.10 3.53 2.23
CA ALA A 32 -5.90 2.38 3.10
C ALA A 32 -5.46 1.13 2.32
N GLY A 33 -6.04 0.89 1.14
CA GLY A 33 -5.63 -0.18 0.22
C GLY A 33 -4.22 0.04 -0.31
N TYR A 34 -3.92 1.25 -0.77
CA TYR A 34 -2.61 1.66 -1.29
C TYR A 34 -1.49 1.48 -0.26
N ARG A 35 -1.73 1.92 0.99
CA ARG A 35 -0.80 1.69 2.11
C ARG A 35 -0.57 0.22 2.39
N ARG A 36 -1.61 -0.62 2.34
CA ARG A 36 -1.47 -2.06 2.52
C ARG A 36 -0.58 -2.65 1.42
N MET A 37 -0.82 -2.26 0.18
CA MET A 37 0.00 -2.66 -0.97
C MET A 37 1.48 -2.27 -0.76
N LEU A 38 1.76 -1.00 -0.42
CA LEU A 38 3.13 -0.53 -0.17
C LEU A 38 3.81 -1.33 0.94
N ARG A 39 3.11 -1.59 2.04
CA ARG A 39 3.64 -2.38 3.15
C ARG A 39 4.01 -3.79 2.71
N VAL A 40 3.14 -4.47 1.95
CA VAL A 40 3.45 -5.82 1.45
C VAL A 40 4.72 -5.78 0.61
N ARG A 41 4.81 -4.88 -0.38
CA ARG A 41 5.98 -4.77 -1.27
C ARG A 41 7.29 -4.53 -0.51
N ILE A 42 7.27 -3.64 0.49
CA ILE A 42 8.44 -3.37 1.35
C ILE A 42 8.78 -4.63 2.16
N GLU A 43 7.81 -5.20 2.86
CA GLU A 43 8.06 -6.21 3.89
C GLU A 43 8.37 -7.61 3.35
N THR A 44 7.96 -7.91 2.11
CA THR A 44 8.17 -9.22 1.48
C THR A 44 9.31 -9.23 0.46
N GLY A 45 9.90 -8.07 0.16
CA GLY A 45 10.99 -7.96 -0.81
C GLY A 45 12.28 -8.67 -0.36
N PRO A 46 13.13 -9.13 -1.29
CA PRO A 46 14.40 -9.80 -0.96
C PRO A 46 15.31 -8.95 -0.07
N ALA A 47 15.27 -7.62 -0.21
CA ALA A 47 16.03 -6.71 0.63
C ALA A 47 15.61 -6.81 2.10
N MET A 48 14.30 -6.76 2.41
CA MET A 48 13.83 -6.90 3.79
C MET A 48 14.02 -8.30 4.35
N GLN A 49 13.91 -9.34 3.52
CA GLN A 49 14.23 -10.70 3.94
C GLN A 49 15.70 -10.82 4.39
N ARG A 50 16.65 -10.27 3.61
CA ARG A 50 18.07 -10.23 3.98
C ARG A 50 18.32 -9.42 5.24
N TYR A 51 17.70 -8.23 5.35
CA TYR A 51 17.81 -7.40 6.55
C TYR A 51 17.36 -8.17 7.81
N ARG A 52 16.18 -8.79 7.77
CA ARG A 52 15.64 -9.56 8.90
C ARG A 52 16.49 -10.80 9.23
N ALA A 53 17.04 -11.47 8.21
CA ALA A 53 17.95 -12.60 8.43
C ALA A 53 19.22 -12.16 9.16
N ALA A 54 19.82 -11.03 8.76
CA ALA A 54 20.98 -10.46 9.44
C ALA A 54 20.65 -10.04 10.88
N SER A 55 19.49 -9.43 11.11
CA SER A 55 19.05 -9.03 12.46
C SER A 55 18.78 -10.19 13.42
N ARG A 56 18.52 -11.40 12.91
CA ARG A 56 18.30 -12.61 13.75
C ARG A 56 19.60 -13.29 14.20
N LEU A 57 20.74 -12.89 13.64
CA LEU A 57 22.06 -13.45 13.95
C LEU A 57 22.84 -12.63 14.99
N ASN A 58 22.27 -11.49 15.41
CA ASN A 58 22.75 -10.65 16.53
C ASN A 58 21.86 -10.89 17.75
#